data_AF-A0A6M2DZ58-F1
#
_entry.id   AF-A0A6M2DZ58-F1
#
_cell.length_a   1.000
_cell.length_b   1.000
_cell.length_c   1.000
_cell.angle_alpha   90.00
_cell.angle_beta   90.00
_cell.angle_gamma   90.00
#
_symmetry.space_group_name_H-M   'P 1'
#
loop_
_entity.id
_entity.type
_entity.pdbx_description
1 polymer ?
#
loop_
_entity_poly.entity_id
_entity_poly.type
_entity_poly.pdbx_seq_one_letter_code
_entity_poly.pdbx_strand_id
1 'polypeptide(L)'
;MMFSDLYYVIWSLIHIVFSLIKKLVFSWEFVKMKCYELTYHEDSIKNEVECISSSVKLFTKIPKHVVLILGTEKPSYDDLSKLLMWCIAAGISFVSFYDHNGTLKKNEIELHKAISKKRKDIEGRIVWGRKIKTDPIYKNGYQNECIDPVTVNLLSLGDGRGSLVALTRQFGVQAQSGKLTASQISIDLINKQFDMPDPELAIYCGDVCATYGLCPWQIRVTEFHQLNSHHDIKLNQFLSILHAYSKCEQRLGR
;
A
#
# COMPACT_ATOMS: atom_id res chain seq x y z
N MET A 1 -3.40 12.62 51.99
CA MET A 1 -2.23 13.18 51.28
C MET A 1 -1.30 12.09 50.78
N MET A 2 -0.70 11.25 51.65
CA MET A 2 0.24 10.18 51.27
C MET A 2 -0.19 9.23 50.13
N PHE A 3 -1.47 8.84 50.06
CA PHE A 3 -1.92 7.89 49.03
C PHE A 3 -1.93 8.49 47.61
N SER A 4 -2.17 9.81 47.50
CA SER A 4 -2.15 10.50 46.20
C SER A 4 -0.72 10.65 45.70
N ASP A 5 0.20 11.01 46.60
CA ASP A 5 1.62 11.19 46.28
C ASP A 5 2.25 9.86 45.86
N LEU A 6 1.90 8.76 46.55
CA LEU A 6 2.34 7.42 46.21
C LEU A 6 1.85 6.98 44.82
N TYR A 7 0.59 7.27 44.48
CA TYR A 7 0.02 6.98 43.16
C TYR A 7 0.78 7.71 42.04
N TYR A 8 1.07 9.00 42.19
CA TYR A 8 1.82 9.76 41.19
C TYR A 8 3.25 9.25 41.03
N VAL A 9 3.92 8.88 42.12
CA VAL A 9 5.27 8.31 42.05
C VAL A 9 5.26 6.98 41.28
N ILE A 10 4.31 6.08 41.58
CA ILE A 10 4.18 4.80 40.88
C ILE A 10 3.87 5.03 39.39
N TRP A 11 2.93 5.92 39.08
CA TRP A 11 2.55 6.26 37.71
C TRP A 11 3.72 6.82 36.90
N SER A 12 4.47 7.78 37.46
CA SER A 12 5.68 8.32 36.83
C SER A 12 6.73 7.25 36.62
N LEU A 13 6.91 6.33 37.57
CA LEU A 13 7.87 5.24 37.47
C LEU A 13 7.50 4.27 36.33
N ILE A 14 6.21 3.92 36.20
CA ILE A 14 5.70 3.11 35.08
C ILE A 14 5.98 3.81 33.74
N HIS A 15 5.70 5.11 33.62
CA HIS A 15 5.97 5.86 32.39
C HIS A 15 7.45 5.97 32.05
N ILE A 16 8.31 6.14 33.04
CA ILE A 16 9.76 6.17 32.84
C ILE A 16 10.25 4.81 32.34
N VAL A 17 9.81 3.71 32.97
CA VAL A 17 10.16 2.34 32.57
C VAL A 17 9.65 2.06 31.15
N PHE A 18 8.39 2.38 30.86
CA PHE A 18 7.83 2.21 29.52
C PHE A 18 8.57 3.03 28.47
N SER A 19 8.92 4.28 28.79
CA SER A 19 9.69 5.15 27.90
C SER A 19 11.10 4.63 27.67
N LEU A 20 11.73 4.04 28.70
CA LEU A 20 13.05 3.42 28.61
C LEU A 20 13.00 2.17 27.72
N ILE A 21 11.99 1.31 27.92
CA ILE A 21 11.78 0.11 27.07
C ILE A 21 11.59 0.54 25.61
N LYS A 22 10.74 1.54 25.35
CA LYS A 22 10.55 2.06 23.98
C LYS A 22 11.85 2.58 23.38
N LYS A 23 12.64 3.34 24.15
CA LYS A 23 13.94 3.84 23.69
C LYS A 23 14.93 2.71 23.41
N LEU A 24 14.99 1.69 24.26
CA LEU A 24 15.86 0.53 24.07
C LEU A 24 15.46 -0.29 22.83
N VAL A 25 14.17 -0.56 22.64
CA VAL A 25 13.66 -1.23 21.43
C VAL A 25 13.99 -0.40 20.19
N PHE A 26 13.77 0.92 20.24
CA PHE A 26 14.10 1.81 19.13
C PHE A 26 15.60 1.83 18.83
N SER A 27 16.46 1.93 19.85
CA SER A 27 17.92 1.91 19.71
C SER A 27 18.42 0.56 19.19
N TRP A 28 17.81 -0.55 19.61
CA TRP A 28 18.12 -1.89 19.11
C TRP A 28 17.79 -2.01 17.63
N GLU A 29 16.58 -1.61 17.22
CA GLU A 29 16.19 -1.60 15.81
C GLU A 29 17.11 -0.66 15.02
N PHE A 30 17.48 0.50 15.55
CA PHE A 30 18.41 1.43 14.90
C PHE A 30 19.81 0.83 14.67
N VAL A 31 20.40 0.18 15.68
CA VAL A 31 21.71 -0.48 15.56
C VAL A 31 21.64 -1.65 14.58
N LYS A 32 20.62 -2.50 14.69
CA LYS A 32 20.37 -3.61 13.76
C LYS A 32 20.26 -3.11 12.32
N MET A 33 19.53 -2.01 12.12
CA MET A 33 19.39 -1.38 10.81
C MET A 33 20.73 -0.86 10.29
N LYS A 34 21.54 -0.21 11.13
CA LYS A 34 22.82 0.34 10.69
C LYS A 34 23.84 -0.75 10.39
N CYS A 35 23.83 -1.86 11.13
CA CYS A 35 24.63 -3.04 10.82
C CYS A 35 24.19 -3.72 9.51
N TYR A 36 22.88 -3.80 9.26
CA TYR A 36 22.35 -4.35 8.02
C TYR A 36 22.73 -3.48 6.80
N GLU A 37 22.64 -2.16 6.96
CA GLU A 37 23.01 -1.15 5.95
C GLU A 37 24.50 -1.18 5.60
N LEU A 38 25.38 -1.37 6.60
CA LEU A 38 26.83 -1.48 6.39
C LEU A 38 27.27 -2.77 5.69
N THR A 39 26.45 -3.83 5.76
CA THR A 39 26.78 -5.14 5.18
C THR A 39 26.30 -5.30 3.74
N TYR A 40 25.33 -4.50 3.30
CA TYR A 40 24.67 -4.62 1.99
C TYR A 40 24.80 -3.35 1.16
N HIS A 41 25.93 -3.22 0.47
CA HIS A 41 26.13 -2.21 -0.57
C HIS A 41 25.94 -2.82 -1.96
N GLU A 42 25.17 -2.11 -2.80
CA GLU A 42 25.04 -2.23 -4.26
C GLU A 42 24.30 -3.41 -4.92
N ASP A 43 24.13 -4.59 -4.30
CA ASP A 43 23.30 -5.70 -4.85
C ASP A 43 21.97 -5.96 -4.10
N SER A 44 21.52 -4.99 -3.28
CA SER A 44 20.42 -5.15 -2.30
C SER A 44 19.10 -5.65 -2.90
N ILE A 45 18.64 -5.10 -4.03
CA ILE A 45 17.26 -5.36 -4.50
C ILE A 45 17.06 -6.81 -4.93
N LYS A 46 18.03 -7.46 -5.59
CA LYS A 46 17.89 -8.87 -5.99
C LYS A 46 17.78 -9.78 -4.77
N ASN A 47 18.67 -9.57 -3.81
CA ASN A 47 18.68 -10.33 -2.55
C ASN A 47 17.42 -10.06 -1.72
N GLU A 48 16.94 -8.81 -1.69
CA GLU A 48 15.68 -8.46 -1.04
C GLU A 48 14.47 -9.14 -1.71
N VAL A 49 14.42 -9.15 -3.05
CA VAL A 49 13.37 -9.84 -3.83
C VAL A 49 13.37 -11.35 -3.53
N GLU A 50 14.54 -11.99 -3.54
CA GLU A 50 14.67 -13.41 -3.22
C GLU A 50 14.28 -13.72 -1.76
N CYS A 51 14.67 -12.84 -0.83
CA CYS A 51 14.26 -12.92 0.56
C CYS A 51 12.74 -12.83 0.72
N ILE A 52 12.06 -11.94 -0.01
CA ILE A 52 10.60 -11.82 0.01
C ILE A 52 9.95 -13.07 -0.55
N SER A 53 10.37 -13.51 -1.74
CA SER A 53 9.79 -14.70 -2.38
C SER A 53 9.97 -15.96 -1.53
N SER A 54 11.03 -16.04 -0.72
CA SER A 54 11.24 -17.12 0.24
C SER A 54 10.39 -16.94 1.51
N SER A 55 10.30 -15.73 2.05
CA SER A 55 9.56 -15.42 3.29
C SER A 55 8.05 -15.60 3.13
N VAL A 56 7.51 -15.19 1.98
CA VAL A 56 6.07 -15.25 1.68
C VAL A 56 5.53 -16.69 1.65
N LYS A 57 6.38 -17.68 1.34
CA LYS A 57 6.00 -19.10 1.40
C LYS A 57 5.62 -19.57 2.82
N LEU A 58 6.07 -18.86 3.84
CA LEU A 58 5.76 -19.14 5.25
C LEU A 58 4.47 -18.44 5.71
N PHE A 59 3.91 -17.54 4.91
CA PHE A 59 2.71 -16.79 5.26
C PHE A 59 1.46 -17.57 4.89
N THR A 60 0.45 -17.50 5.77
CA THR A 60 -0.84 -18.19 5.60
C THR A 60 -1.70 -17.56 4.49
N LYS A 61 -1.52 -16.26 4.23
CA LYS A 61 -2.18 -15.52 3.16
C LYS A 61 -1.37 -14.27 2.80
N ILE A 62 -1.58 -13.78 1.57
CA ILE A 62 -1.04 -12.51 1.06
C ILE A 62 -2.17 -11.63 0.53
N PRO A 63 -2.02 -10.30 0.59
CA PRO A 63 -3.05 -9.40 0.08
C PRO A 63 -3.04 -9.40 -1.45
N LYS A 64 -4.20 -9.46 -2.09
CA LYS A 64 -4.28 -9.30 -3.56
C LYS A 64 -4.04 -7.87 -4.02
N HIS A 65 -4.46 -6.92 -3.19
CA HIS A 65 -4.34 -5.50 -3.45
C HIS A 65 -3.79 -4.76 -2.24
N VAL A 66 -2.63 -4.12 -2.44
CA VAL A 66 -2.00 -3.23 -1.46
C VAL A 66 -2.14 -1.78 -1.89
N VAL A 67 -2.50 -0.90 -0.95
CA VAL A 67 -2.47 0.56 -1.15
C VAL A 67 -1.49 1.21 -0.18
N LEU A 68 -0.56 2.00 -0.70
CA LEU A 68 0.31 2.87 0.10
C LEU A 68 -0.29 4.28 0.14
N ILE A 69 -0.61 4.76 1.34
CA ILE A 69 -1.15 6.10 1.61
C ILE A 69 0.01 6.99 2.03
N LEU A 70 0.43 7.90 1.15
CA LEU A 70 1.44 8.89 1.48
C LEU A 70 0.84 9.93 2.45
N GLY A 71 1.62 10.26 3.48
CA GLY A 71 1.29 11.33 4.43
C GLY A 71 1.50 12.71 3.82
N THR A 72 1.92 13.68 4.62
CA THR A 72 2.23 15.05 4.18
C THR A 72 3.60 15.17 3.48
N GLU A 73 4.38 14.09 3.50
CA GLU A 73 5.70 14.01 2.89
C GLU A 73 5.64 13.96 1.36
N LYS A 74 6.68 14.49 0.70
CA LYS A 74 6.80 14.40 -0.75
C LYS A 74 7.08 12.96 -1.18
N PRO A 75 6.59 12.51 -2.36
CA PRO A 75 6.90 11.19 -2.87
C PRO A 75 8.40 10.98 -3.15
N SER A 76 8.98 9.93 -2.60
CA SER A 76 10.28 9.36 -3.01
C SER A 76 10.06 8.28 -4.06
N TYR A 77 10.22 8.61 -5.35
CA TYR A 77 10.00 7.65 -6.43
C TYR A 77 10.93 6.43 -6.36
N ASP A 78 12.13 6.60 -5.80
CA ASP A 78 13.07 5.48 -5.61
C ASP A 78 12.51 4.47 -4.59
N ASP A 79 12.03 4.94 -3.44
CA ASP A 79 11.43 4.07 -2.43
C ASP A 79 10.08 3.47 -2.86
N LEU A 80 9.25 4.25 -3.57
CA LEU A 80 8.00 3.74 -4.14
C LEU A 80 8.25 2.64 -5.16
N SER A 81 9.24 2.82 -6.03
CA SER A 81 9.64 1.78 -6.99
C SER A 81 10.23 0.56 -6.28
N LYS A 82 10.97 0.74 -5.17
CA LYS A 82 11.46 -0.36 -4.33
C LYS A 82 10.30 -1.17 -3.72
N LEU A 83 9.32 -0.49 -3.13
CA LEU A 83 8.12 -1.13 -2.59
C LEU A 83 7.33 -1.86 -3.67
N LEU A 84 7.20 -1.29 -4.87
CA LEU A 84 6.58 -1.97 -6.00
C LEU A 84 7.30 -3.29 -6.33
N MET A 85 8.65 -3.29 -6.39
CA MET A 85 9.42 -4.51 -6.64
C MET A 85 9.17 -5.57 -5.56
N TRP A 86 9.05 -5.14 -4.31
CA TRP A 86 8.73 -6.03 -3.20
C TRP A 86 7.31 -6.60 -3.28
N CYS A 87 6.32 -5.80 -3.69
CA CYS A 87 4.96 -6.27 -3.93
C CYS A 87 4.91 -7.31 -5.05
N ILE A 88 5.63 -7.07 -6.16
CA ILE A 88 5.74 -8.02 -7.26
C ILE A 88 6.39 -9.33 -6.79
N ALA A 89 7.49 -9.24 -6.04
CA ALA A 89 8.19 -10.40 -5.47
C ALA A 89 7.33 -11.22 -4.51
N ALA A 90 6.39 -10.55 -3.81
CA ALA A 90 5.44 -11.18 -2.90
C ALA A 90 4.23 -11.81 -3.62
N GLY A 91 4.07 -11.62 -4.94
CA GLY A 91 2.93 -12.12 -5.70
C GLY A 91 1.66 -11.27 -5.55
N ILE A 92 1.79 -9.98 -5.23
CA ILE A 92 0.67 -9.04 -5.13
C ILE A 92 0.30 -8.52 -6.52
N SER A 93 -0.96 -8.73 -6.94
CA SER A 93 -1.43 -8.40 -8.30
C SER A 93 -1.83 -6.94 -8.50
N PHE A 94 -2.27 -6.24 -7.45
CA PHE A 94 -2.67 -4.84 -7.51
C PHE A 94 -1.89 -4.00 -6.49
N VAL A 95 -1.29 -2.92 -6.96
CA VAL A 95 -0.54 -1.97 -6.12
C VAL A 95 -1.05 -0.56 -6.40
N SER A 96 -1.52 0.13 -5.36
CA SER A 96 -1.99 1.51 -5.47
C SER A 96 -1.10 2.44 -4.66
N PHE A 97 -0.67 3.56 -5.24
CA PHE A 97 -0.01 4.64 -4.53
C PHE A 97 -0.95 5.83 -4.44
N TYR A 98 -1.26 6.27 -3.22
CA TYR A 98 -2.19 7.35 -2.96
C TYR A 98 -1.48 8.57 -2.38
N ASP A 99 -1.68 9.73 -3.00
CA ASP A 99 -1.27 11.04 -2.47
C ASP A 99 -2.44 12.03 -2.55
N HIS A 100 -2.83 12.57 -1.41
CA HIS A 100 -3.95 13.51 -1.32
C HIS A 100 -3.69 14.83 -2.08
N ASN A 101 -2.44 15.22 -2.30
CA ASN A 101 -2.05 16.40 -3.08
C ASN A 101 -2.07 16.17 -4.59
N GLY A 102 -2.15 14.91 -5.04
CA GLY A 102 -2.12 14.53 -6.45
C GLY A 102 -0.78 14.74 -7.14
N THR A 103 0.31 14.91 -6.39
CA THR A 103 1.69 15.03 -6.88
C THR A 103 2.11 13.80 -7.67
N LEU A 104 1.74 12.61 -7.19
CA LEU A 104 2.02 11.34 -7.88
C LEU A 104 1.43 11.31 -9.29
N LYS A 105 0.15 11.66 -9.44
CA LYS A 105 -0.50 11.70 -10.76
C LYS A 105 0.11 12.74 -11.69
N LYS A 106 0.51 13.90 -11.16
CA LYS A 106 1.13 14.98 -11.95
C LYS A 106 2.52 14.60 -12.46
N ASN A 107 3.22 13.73 -11.73
CA ASN A 107 4.61 13.35 -12.00
C ASN A 107 4.76 11.85 -12.23
N GLU A 108 3.76 11.22 -12.86
CA GLU A 108 3.75 9.77 -13.14
C GLU A 108 5.07 9.31 -13.78
N ILE A 109 5.59 10.09 -14.73
CA ILE A 109 6.84 9.82 -15.47
C ILE A 109 8.04 9.57 -14.54
N GLU A 110 8.12 10.24 -13.38
CA GLU A 110 9.23 10.06 -12.45
C GLU A 110 9.21 8.67 -11.78
N LEU A 111 8.01 8.13 -11.50
CA LEU A 111 7.88 6.77 -11.01
C LEU A 111 8.28 5.75 -12.07
N HIS A 112 7.85 5.95 -13.33
CA HIS A 112 8.27 5.10 -14.45
C HIS A 112 9.80 5.10 -14.60
N LYS A 113 10.43 6.29 -14.59
CA LYS A 113 11.90 6.41 -14.64
C LYS A 113 12.58 5.67 -13.49
N ALA A 114 12.07 5.78 -12.27
CA ALA A 114 12.63 5.08 -11.10
C ALA A 114 12.54 3.55 -11.25
N ILE A 115 11.41 3.05 -11.76
CA ILE A 115 11.21 1.63 -12.06
C ILE A 115 12.18 1.16 -13.14
N SER A 116 12.25 1.85 -14.29
CA SER A 116 13.12 1.49 -15.41
C SER A 116 14.61 1.57 -15.03
N LYS A 117 14.99 2.49 -14.11
CA LYS A 117 16.35 2.57 -13.57
C LYS A 117 16.72 1.34 -12.74
N LYS A 118 15.78 0.80 -11.96
CA LYS A 118 16.02 -0.36 -11.08
C LYS A 118 15.96 -1.69 -11.84
N ARG A 119 14.90 -1.92 -12.64
CA ARG A 119 14.64 -3.20 -13.34
C ARG A 119 13.88 -2.98 -14.65
N LYS A 120 14.59 -2.95 -15.77
CA LYS A 120 14.00 -2.80 -17.13
C LYS A 120 13.14 -4.00 -17.55
N ASP A 121 13.47 -5.19 -17.07
CA ASP A 121 12.77 -6.44 -17.39
C ASP A 121 11.36 -6.53 -16.80
N ILE A 122 11.07 -5.74 -15.76
CA ILE A 122 9.77 -5.71 -15.08
C ILE A 122 8.80 -4.71 -15.73
N GLU A 123 9.30 -3.76 -16.51
CA GLU A 123 8.49 -2.72 -17.14
C GLU A 123 7.38 -3.31 -18.04
N GLY A 124 7.68 -4.39 -18.77
CA GLY A 124 6.70 -5.11 -19.59
C GLY A 124 5.62 -5.88 -18.81
N ARG A 125 5.76 -6.00 -17.47
CA ARG A 125 4.82 -6.69 -16.59
C ARG A 125 3.85 -5.72 -15.88
N ILE A 126 4.09 -4.42 -15.95
CA ILE A 126 3.31 -3.41 -15.25
C ILE A 126 2.19 -2.89 -16.15
N VAL A 127 0.95 -3.05 -15.71
CA VAL A 127 -0.24 -2.45 -16.32
C VAL A 127 -0.61 -1.22 -15.51
N TRP A 128 -0.54 -0.03 -16.12
CA TRP A 128 -0.86 1.23 -15.44
C TRP A 128 -2.36 1.49 -15.45
N GLY A 129 -2.93 1.68 -14.25
CA GLY A 129 -4.35 1.96 -14.04
C GLY A 129 -4.85 3.15 -14.83
N ARG A 130 -6.10 3.06 -15.30
CA ARG A 130 -6.83 4.08 -16.09
C ARG A 130 -6.32 4.38 -17.50
N LYS A 131 -5.22 3.76 -17.92
CA LYS A 131 -4.95 3.54 -19.34
C LYS A 131 -5.16 2.04 -19.60
N ILE A 132 -5.57 1.69 -20.81
CA ILE A 132 -5.65 0.32 -21.37
C ILE A 132 -7.04 -0.37 -21.25
N LYS A 133 -7.99 0.07 -22.09
CA LYS A 133 -8.60 -0.82 -23.12
C LYS A 133 -7.71 -0.78 -24.38
N THR A 134 -6.42 -1.02 -24.23
CA THR A 134 -5.57 -1.31 -25.39
C THR A 134 -5.21 -2.77 -25.26
N ASP A 135 -5.39 -3.53 -26.33
CA ASP A 135 -5.05 -4.94 -26.35
C ASP A 135 -3.67 -5.19 -25.75
N PRO A 136 -3.46 -6.32 -25.04
CA PRO A 136 -2.17 -6.64 -24.46
C PRO A 136 -1.12 -6.52 -25.56
N ILE A 137 -0.15 -5.62 -25.35
CA ILE A 137 1.02 -5.49 -26.21
C ILE A 137 1.87 -6.74 -25.97
N TYR A 138 1.47 -7.86 -26.58
CA TYR A 138 2.34 -9.00 -26.81
C TYR A 138 3.38 -8.57 -27.83
N LYS A 139 4.43 -7.88 -27.38
CA LYS A 139 5.64 -7.70 -28.17
C LYS A 139 6.48 -8.97 -28.03
N ASN A 140 6.40 -9.79 -29.07
CA ASN A 140 7.41 -10.72 -29.58
C ASN A 140 8.20 -11.56 -28.56
N GLY A 141 7.81 -12.84 -28.44
CA GLY A 141 8.72 -13.97 -28.54
C GLY A 141 9.89 -14.05 -27.56
N TYR A 142 9.62 -14.11 -26.27
CA TYR A 142 10.44 -14.89 -25.33
C TYR A 142 9.53 -15.39 -24.20
N GLN A 143 9.28 -16.70 -24.19
CA GLN A 143 8.61 -17.39 -23.07
C GLN A 143 9.56 -17.40 -21.87
N ASN A 144 9.67 -16.28 -21.17
CA ASN A 144 10.12 -16.31 -19.78
C ASN A 144 8.87 -16.43 -18.93
N GLU A 145 8.64 -17.64 -18.42
CA GLU A 145 7.77 -18.04 -17.29
C GLU A 145 6.52 -17.18 -17.05
N CYS A 146 5.35 -17.80 -17.20
CA CYS A 146 4.03 -17.25 -16.91
C CYS A 146 3.97 -16.53 -15.55
N ILE A 147 4.26 -15.23 -15.52
CA ILE A 147 4.13 -14.38 -14.35
C ILE A 147 3.04 -13.37 -14.67
N ASP A 148 1.97 -13.41 -13.88
CA ASP A 148 0.81 -12.54 -14.06
C ASP A 148 1.22 -11.06 -13.98
N PRO A 149 0.65 -10.20 -14.85
CA PRO A 149 0.95 -8.78 -14.83
C PRO A 149 0.50 -8.13 -13.51
N VAL A 150 1.24 -7.14 -13.04
CA VAL A 150 0.87 -6.32 -11.87
C VAL A 150 0.18 -5.05 -12.34
N THR A 151 -0.97 -4.74 -11.73
CA THR A 151 -1.68 -3.48 -12.02
C THR A 151 -1.26 -2.41 -11.02
N VAL A 152 -0.74 -1.28 -11.50
CA VAL A 152 -0.29 -0.15 -10.68
C VAL A 152 -1.21 1.04 -10.86
N ASN A 153 -1.83 1.50 -9.77
CA ASN A 153 -2.73 2.66 -9.78
C ASN A 153 -2.11 3.85 -9.05
N LEU A 154 -2.15 5.02 -9.67
CA LEU A 154 -1.84 6.29 -8.99
C LEU A 154 -3.15 6.97 -8.60
N LEU A 155 -3.39 7.08 -7.30
CA LEU A 155 -4.62 7.60 -6.72
C LEU A 155 -4.39 8.96 -6.07
N SER A 156 -5.46 9.73 -6.00
CA SER A 156 -5.51 11.08 -5.48
C SER A 156 -6.85 11.33 -4.79
N LEU A 157 -6.99 12.48 -4.11
CA LEU A 157 -8.24 12.85 -3.44
C LEU A 157 -9.47 12.82 -4.39
N GLY A 158 -9.28 13.14 -5.67
CA GLY A 158 -10.35 13.11 -6.67
C GLY A 158 -10.92 11.70 -6.95
N ASP A 159 -10.16 10.64 -6.68
CA ASP A 159 -10.60 9.26 -6.89
C ASP A 159 -11.44 8.72 -5.72
N GLY A 160 -11.47 9.43 -4.59
CA GLY A 160 -12.29 9.11 -3.44
C GLY A 160 -13.72 9.60 -3.59
N ARG A 161 -14.14 10.55 -2.74
CA ARG A 161 -15.53 11.07 -2.74
C ARG A 161 -15.96 11.67 -4.09
N GLY A 162 -15.02 12.27 -4.83
CA GLY A 162 -15.28 12.85 -6.14
C GLY A 162 -15.78 11.81 -7.16
N SER A 163 -15.19 10.61 -7.14
CA SER A 163 -15.60 9.52 -8.05
C SER A 163 -17.02 9.03 -7.73
N LEU A 164 -17.37 8.92 -6.45
CA LEU A 164 -18.73 8.56 -6.02
C LEU A 164 -19.76 9.61 -6.46
N VAL A 165 -19.47 10.90 -6.27
CA VAL A 165 -20.36 11.98 -6.72
C VAL A 165 -20.53 11.96 -8.24
N ALA A 166 -19.45 11.75 -8.99
CA ALA A 166 -19.51 11.63 -10.44
C ALA A 166 -20.36 10.42 -10.87
N LEU A 167 -20.18 9.28 -10.19
CA LEU A 167 -20.94 8.06 -10.47
C LEU A 167 -22.43 8.24 -10.16
N THR A 168 -22.78 8.85 -9.02
CA THR A 168 -24.18 9.13 -8.66
C THR A 168 -24.83 10.07 -9.67
N ARG A 169 -24.11 11.10 -10.16
CA ARG A 169 -24.60 11.97 -11.25
C ARG A 169 -24.85 11.17 -12.53
N GLN A 170 -23.93 10.28 -12.91
CA GLN A 170 -24.10 9.42 -14.07
C GLN A 170 -25.34 8.53 -13.94
N PHE A 171 -25.57 7.91 -12.78
CA PHE A 171 -26.78 7.15 -12.51
C PHE A 171 -28.05 8.01 -12.58
N GLY A 172 -28.00 9.26 -12.10
CA GLY A 172 -29.11 10.20 -12.22
C GLY A 172 -29.49 10.48 -13.68
N VAL A 173 -28.50 10.69 -14.56
CA VAL A 173 -28.73 10.89 -16.00
C VAL A 173 -29.29 9.61 -16.66
N GLN A 174 -28.78 8.44 -16.27
CA GLN A 174 -29.30 7.16 -16.77
C GLN A 174 -30.75 6.91 -16.31
N ALA A 175 -31.09 7.31 -15.09
CA ALA A 175 -32.44 7.21 -14.58
C ALA A 175 -33.42 8.16 -15.30
N GLN A 176 -33.01 9.41 -15.55
CA GLN A 176 -33.83 10.37 -16.32
C GLN A 176 -34.08 9.89 -17.75
N SER A 177 -33.12 9.21 -18.37
CA SER A 177 -33.27 8.63 -19.71
C SER A 177 -33.99 7.27 -19.74
N GLY A 178 -34.48 6.78 -18.58
CA GLY A 178 -35.19 5.51 -18.46
C GLY A 178 -34.30 4.27 -18.62
N LYS A 179 -32.97 4.43 -18.63
CA LYS A 179 -32.00 3.33 -18.80
C LYS A 179 -31.67 2.59 -17.51
N LEU A 180 -31.93 3.20 -16.36
CA LEU A 180 -31.63 2.66 -15.03
C LEU A 180 -32.76 2.99 -14.06
N THR A 181 -33.27 1.99 -13.34
CA THR A 181 -34.28 2.18 -12.30
C THR A 181 -33.62 2.14 -10.92
N ALA A 182 -34.18 2.85 -9.93
CA ALA A 182 -33.66 2.87 -8.55
C ALA A 182 -33.48 1.47 -7.93
N SER A 183 -34.38 0.52 -8.24
CA SER A 183 -34.30 -0.87 -7.78
C SER A 183 -33.10 -1.65 -8.34
N GLN A 184 -32.51 -1.20 -9.44
CA GLN A 184 -31.33 -1.82 -10.06
C GLN A 184 -30.02 -1.32 -9.43
N ILE A 185 -30.06 -0.28 -8.60
CA ILE A 185 -28.87 0.28 -7.94
C ILE A 185 -28.51 -0.64 -6.77
N SER A 186 -27.60 -1.58 -7.01
CA SER A 186 -27.06 -2.50 -6.01
C SER A 186 -25.59 -2.20 -5.70
N ILE A 187 -25.09 -2.73 -4.58
CA ILE A 187 -23.66 -2.68 -4.22
C ILE A 187 -22.80 -3.28 -5.34
N ASP A 188 -23.26 -4.39 -5.95
CA ASP A 188 -22.54 -5.04 -7.05
C ASP A 188 -22.49 -4.17 -8.31
N LEU A 189 -23.58 -3.44 -8.62
CA LEU A 189 -23.58 -2.49 -9.73
C LEU A 189 -22.54 -1.40 -9.51
N ILE A 190 -22.46 -0.86 -8.27
CA ILE A 190 -21.50 0.17 -7.90
C ILE A 190 -20.07 -0.37 -7.98
N ASN A 191 -19.81 -1.56 -7.42
CA ASN A 191 -18.49 -2.19 -7.45
C ASN A 191 -17.98 -2.43 -8.88
N LYS A 192 -18.87 -2.78 -9.82
CA LYS A 192 -18.53 -2.97 -11.24
C LYS A 192 -18.09 -1.67 -11.96
N GLN A 193 -18.30 -0.50 -11.37
CA GLN A 193 -17.89 0.78 -11.97
C GLN A 193 -16.44 1.15 -11.65
N PHE A 194 -15.79 0.40 -10.76
CA PHE A 194 -14.40 0.63 -10.40
C PHE A 194 -13.50 -0.41 -11.06
N ASP A 195 -12.41 0.05 -11.67
CA ASP A 195 -11.49 -0.78 -12.46
C ASP A 195 -10.51 -1.62 -11.60
N MET A 196 -10.59 -1.49 -10.28
CA MET A 196 -9.68 -2.13 -9.33
C MET A 196 -10.45 -2.82 -8.21
N PRO A 197 -9.98 -3.97 -7.70
CA PRO A 197 -10.58 -4.61 -6.53
C PRO A 197 -10.40 -3.74 -5.28
N ASP A 198 -11.22 -3.99 -4.26
CA ASP A 198 -11.06 -3.36 -2.95
C ASP A 198 -9.66 -3.67 -2.37
N PRO A 199 -8.92 -2.68 -1.83
CA PRO A 199 -7.64 -2.93 -1.17
C PRO A 199 -7.82 -3.84 0.04
N GLU A 200 -7.02 -4.91 0.14
CA GLU A 200 -7.03 -5.80 1.31
C GLU A 200 -6.11 -5.28 2.42
N LEU A 201 -5.02 -4.61 2.03
CA LEU A 201 -4.03 -4.04 2.93
C LEU A 201 -3.75 -2.58 2.56
N ALA A 202 -3.85 -1.68 3.54
CA ALA A 202 -3.41 -0.29 3.46
C ALA A 202 -2.19 -0.07 4.35
N ILE A 203 -1.11 0.42 3.75
CA ILE A 203 0.08 0.89 4.45
C ILE A 203 -0.01 2.41 4.49
N TYR A 204 -0.11 3.02 5.67
CA TYR A 204 -0.21 4.48 5.79
C TYR A 204 1.05 5.09 6.39
N CYS A 205 1.50 6.18 5.77
CA CYS A 205 2.71 6.89 6.18
C CYS A 205 2.41 8.03 7.17
N GLY A 206 3.24 8.14 8.20
CA GLY A 206 3.22 9.22 9.18
C GLY A 206 2.64 8.81 10.54
N ASP A 207 2.66 9.75 11.47
CA ASP A 207 2.27 9.51 12.87
C ASP A 207 0.75 9.52 13.11
N VAL A 208 -0.01 9.98 12.12
CA VAL A 208 -1.46 10.10 12.22
C VAL A 208 -2.12 8.99 11.41
N CYS A 209 -2.97 8.21 12.08
CA CYS A 209 -3.87 7.28 11.41
C CYS A 209 -4.94 8.07 10.65
N ALA A 210 -4.64 8.44 9.40
CA ALA A 210 -5.53 9.17 8.52
C ALA A 210 -5.50 8.57 7.12
N THR A 211 -6.68 8.38 6.55
CA THR A 211 -6.84 7.90 5.16
C THR A 211 -6.72 9.04 4.14
N TYR A 212 -6.72 10.29 4.61
CA TYR A 212 -6.73 11.52 3.81
C TYR A 212 -7.82 11.57 2.72
N GLY A 213 -8.89 10.77 2.85
CA GLY A 213 -9.96 10.69 1.87
C GLY A 213 -9.75 9.65 0.76
N LEU A 214 -8.81 8.70 0.95
CA LEU A 214 -8.65 7.52 0.10
C LEU A 214 -9.99 6.77 -0.04
N CYS A 215 -10.44 6.60 -1.28
CA CYS A 215 -11.46 5.64 -1.76
C CYS A 215 -12.41 5.09 -0.67
N PRO A 216 -13.28 5.92 -0.05
CA PRO A 216 -13.99 5.52 1.17
C PRO A 216 -14.92 4.31 1.01
N TRP A 217 -15.40 4.08 -0.21
CA TRP A 217 -16.25 2.94 -0.54
C TRP A 217 -15.47 1.62 -0.53
N GLN A 218 -14.28 1.63 -1.12
CA GLN A 218 -13.44 0.45 -1.33
C GLN A 218 -12.72 0.00 -0.06
N ILE A 219 -12.44 0.91 0.87
CA ILE A 219 -11.62 0.60 2.06
C ILE A 219 -12.38 0.04 3.26
N ARG A 220 -13.63 -0.43 3.05
CA ARG A 220 -14.56 -0.84 4.12
C ARG A 220 -14.09 -2.01 4.98
N VAL A 221 -13.22 -2.88 4.46
CA VAL A 221 -12.67 -4.07 5.14
C VAL A 221 -11.15 -4.16 5.01
N THR A 222 -10.50 -3.06 4.64
CA THR A 222 -9.04 -3.01 4.47
C THR A 222 -8.35 -3.05 5.83
N GLU A 223 -7.30 -3.86 5.95
CA GLU A 223 -6.42 -3.88 7.12
C GLU A 223 -5.44 -2.69 7.04
N PHE A 224 -5.29 -1.92 8.12
CA PHE A 224 -4.41 -0.73 8.13
C PHE A 224 -3.15 -0.98 8.97
N HIS A 225 -1.99 -0.81 8.35
CA HIS A 225 -0.69 -0.89 9.01
C HIS A 225 0.09 0.42 8.87
N GLN A 226 0.65 0.88 9.98
CA GLN A 226 1.45 2.09 10.01
C GLN A 226 2.85 1.86 9.46
N LEU A 227 3.33 2.86 8.73
CA LEU A 227 4.73 3.07 8.42
C LEU A 227 5.09 4.51 8.82
N ASN A 228 6.23 4.74 9.46
CA ASN A 228 6.59 6.11 9.87
C ASN A 228 6.76 7.04 8.66
N SER A 229 7.38 6.53 7.60
CA SER A 229 7.68 7.25 6.36
C SER A 229 7.94 6.22 5.26
N HIS A 230 7.55 6.54 4.03
CA HIS A 230 7.95 5.73 2.87
C HIS A 230 9.40 5.99 2.44
N HIS A 231 10.02 7.09 2.86
CA HIS A 231 11.44 7.37 2.61
C HIS A 231 12.32 6.37 3.35
N ASP A 232 13.33 5.86 2.64
CA ASP A 232 14.29 4.88 3.15
C ASP A 232 13.62 3.64 3.76
N ILE A 233 12.56 3.17 3.09
CA ILE A 233 11.81 2.00 3.56
C ILE A 233 12.69 0.75 3.58
N LYS A 234 12.59 0.00 4.68
CA LYS A 234 13.42 -1.17 4.95
C LYS A 234 12.64 -2.46 4.74
N LEU A 235 13.35 -3.50 4.28
CA LEU A 235 12.74 -4.79 3.94
C LEU A 235 12.05 -5.43 5.14
N ASN A 236 12.66 -5.38 6.33
CA ASN A 236 12.08 -5.91 7.56
C ASN A 236 10.76 -5.23 7.94
N GLN A 237 10.60 -3.92 7.69
CA GLN A 237 9.35 -3.22 7.93
C GLN A 237 8.25 -3.76 7.02
N PHE A 238 8.55 -3.90 5.73
CA PHE A 238 7.60 -4.46 4.76
C PHE A 238 7.21 -5.91 5.07
N LEU A 239 8.18 -6.77 5.37
CA LEU A 239 7.93 -8.17 5.75
C LEU A 239 7.15 -8.29 7.06
N SER A 240 7.42 -7.42 8.04
CA SER A 240 6.66 -7.38 9.29
C SER A 240 5.19 -7.04 9.06
N ILE A 241 4.92 -6.09 8.14
CA ILE A 241 3.55 -5.73 7.75
C ILE A 241 2.86 -6.90 7.06
N LEU A 242 3.50 -7.53 6.08
CA LEU A 242 2.93 -8.70 5.40
C LEU A 242 2.69 -9.88 6.36
N HIS A 243 3.62 -10.12 7.28
CA HIS A 243 3.46 -11.14 8.29
C HIS A 243 2.26 -10.82 9.21
N ALA A 244 2.12 -9.58 9.66
CA ALA A 244 0.97 -9.16 10.47
C ALA A 244 -0.36 -9.34 9.71
N TYR A 245 -0.42 -8.92 8.45
CA TYR A 245 -1.58 -9.17 7.58
C TYR A 245 -1.88 -10.68 7.46
N SER A 246 -0.85 -11.52 7.29
CA SER A 246 -1.03 -12.97 7.15
C SER A 246 -1.74 -13.61 8.35
N LYS A 247 -1.53 -13.04 9.55
CA LYS A 247 -2.13 -13.48 10.81
C LYS A 247 -3.48 -12.83 11.12
N CYS A 248 -3.88 -11.79 10.40
CA CYS A 248 -5.16 -11.10 10.62
C CYS A 248 -6.35 -12.02 10.28
N GLU A 249 -7.39 -12.03 11.11
CA GLU A 249 -8.63 -12.76 10.87
C GLU A 249 -9.78 -11.79 10.54
N GLN A 250 -10.30 -11.86 9.31
CA GLN A 250 -11.44 -11.06 8.89
C GLN A 250 -12.74 -11.83 9.12
N ARG A 251 -13.45 -11.48 10.20
CA ARG A 251 -14.67 -12.19 10.62
C ARG A 251 -15.94 -11.77 9.89
N LEU A 252 -15.92 -10.62 9.20
CA LEU A 252 -17.03 -10.10 8.38
C LEU A 252 -18.41 -10.19 9.08
N GLY A 253 -18.44 -9.95 10.38
CA GLY A 253 -19.66 -9.98 11.20
C GLY A 253 -20.09 -11.36 11.73
N ARG A 254 -19.22 -12.39 11.66
CA ARG A 254 -19.45 -13.75 12.21
C ARG A 254 -18.63 -14.05 13.46
#